data_AF-A0A4Y2LFR4-F1
#
_entry.id   AF-A0A4Y2LFR4-F1
#
_cell.length_a   1.000
_cell.length_b   1.000
_cell.length_c   1.000
_cell.angle_alpha   90.00
_cell.angle_beta   90.00
_cell.angle_gamma   90.00
#
_symmetry.space_group_name_H-M   'P 1'
#
loop_
_entity.id
_entity.type
_entity.pdbx_description
1 polymer ?
#
loop_
_entity_poly.entity_id
_entity_poly.type
_entity_poly.pdbx_seq_one_letter_code
_entity_poly.pdbx_strand_id
1 'polypeptide(L)'
;MCTNPVPSPFLILGDLKGHSPLWGGTETNSRGRQIEQLLADHNICLLNNNEKTHFHLPTQTFHSIDLALCSPALLPSLNLTVDDNLHNSDHFPLIITDNRHNSANHYCSPKYVYNAADWQKFSSLADITSAIIDNRTVDEALENIISIIKTAADASIPLAKGTRRRQYKPWWNDLCQQAYKAQQKAWNTFRRYPTTANLIKFKKSKADSRRIQRQSQRLSWRKYISTITSSTSIHNSAPGPDNIGYILIKHLTIESQTNILRLYNRIWQEQTFPTLWHQAIIIPILKPGKDATNPLNYRPIALTCCLCKLLERLVNRRLVHYLETNNIIHPHQSGFRKSRCTLDNLLSLETDIRLAFLQKKHLVAIFFDIEKAYDRTWRHGILSDLYAFGLRGNLPIFIRNFLRLRKFRVRVGFEFSDSYIQEEGVPQGSVLSVSLFIIKINNILHQLPSFVKGHLYVDDLYISCTGNHISFIEQQLQTAVQKIKHWSDFNGFNFSASKSSGVHFCRKRGLHLDPEIEMDGRIIQIENQVRFLGILFDRKLTFLSHVKCLRKRCERALNILKVLSNTSWGADRLS
;
A
#
# COMPACT_ATOMS: atom_id res chain seq x y z
N MET A 1 -17.60 -34.58 -5.23
CA MET A 1 -16.82 -33.34 -5.11
C MET A 1 -16.12 -33.12 -6.44
N CYS A 2 -16.22 -31.94 -7.05
CA CYS A 2 -15.59 -31.61 -8.32
C CYS A 2 -14.06 -31.66 -8.18
N THR A 3 -13.38 -32.57 -8.87
CA THR A 3 -11.92 -32.76 -8.83
C THR A 3 -11.27 -32.13 -10.06
N ASN A 4 -11.10 -30.81 -10.05
CA ASN A 4 -10.00 -30.25 -10.83
C ASN A 4 -8.70 -30.61 -10.10
N PRO A 5 -7.68 -31.18 -10.77
CA PRO A 5 -6.42 -31.54 -10.13
C PRO A 5 -5.77 -30.28 -9.55
N VAL A 6 -5.39 -30.35 -8.26
CA VAL A 6 -4.64 -29.27 -7.59
C VAL A 6 -3.27 -29.16 -8.29
N PRO A 7 -2.85 -27.98 -8.75
CA PRO A 7 -1.56 -27.84 -9.42
C PRO A 7 -0.41 -28.23 -8.48
N SER A 8 0.44 -29.15 -8.93
CA SER A 8 1.64 -29.60 -8.20
C SER A 8 2.80 -28.62 -8.36
N PRO A 9 3.67 -28.45 -7.34
CA PRO A 9 3.64 -29.10 -6.03
C PRO A 9 2.63 -28.44 -5.07
N PHE A 10 1.97 -29.24 -4.24
CA PHE A 10 0.98 -28.76 -3.27
C PHE A 10 1.16 -29.36 -1.87
N LEU A 11 0.69 -28.62 -0.86
CA LEU A 11 0.60 -29.02 0.54
C LEU A 11 -0.81 -28.69 1.03
N ILE A 12 -1.51 -29.68 1.59
CA ILE A 12 -2.85 -29.58 2.15
C ILE A 12 -2.74 -29.79 3.66
N LEU A 13 -3.31 -28.86 4.42
CA LEU A 13 -3.32 -28.88 5.89
C LEU A 13 -4.72 -28.59 6.40
N GLY A 14 -5.17 -29.34 7.39
CA GLY A 14 -6.38 -28.97 8.11
C GLY A 14 -6.94 -30.04 9.03
N ASP A 15 -7.95 -29.64 9.80
CA ASP A 15 -8.82 -30.52 10.58
C ASP A 15 -9.80 -31.21 9.62
N LEU A 16 -9.43 -32.41 9.17
CA LEU A 16 -10.24 -33.18 8.21
C LEU A 16 -11.29 -34.05 8.91
N LYS A 17 -11.25 -34.18 10.24
CA LYS A 17 -12.17 -34.99 11.07
C LYS A 17 -12.34 -36.44 10.57
N GLY A 18 -11.35 -36.94 9.84
CA GLY A 18 -11.28 -38.31 9.36
C GLY A 18 -10.53 -39.17 10.36
N HIS A 19 -11.10 -40.29 10.76
CA HIS A 19 -10.42 -41.30 11.56
C HIS A 19 -10.02 -42.44 10.63
N SER A 20 -8.75 -42.87 10.69
CA SER A 20 -8.22 -44.04 9.99
C SER A 20 -7.00 -44.56 10.74
N PRO A 21 -6.75 -45.89 10.73
CA PRO A 21 -5.48 -46.47 11.15
C PRO A 21 -4.25 -45.90 10.44
N LEU A 22 -4.37 -45.41 9.19
CA LEU A 22 -3.25 -44.88 8.40
C LEU A 22 -2.56 -43.65 9.03
N TRP A 23 -3.27 -42.90 9.87
CA TRP A 23 -2.74 -41.72 10.57
C TRP A 23 -3.02 -41.75 12.08
N GLY A 24 -3.18 -42.95 12.67
CA GLY A 24 -3.20 -43.14 14.12
C GLY A 24 -4.60 -43.17 14.76
N GLY A 25 -5.66 -43.36 13.99
CA GLY A 25 -7.01 -43.69 14.49
C GLY A 25 -7.15 -45.17 14.88
N THR A 26 -8.09 -45.49 15.76
CA THR A 26 -8.41 -46.89 16.13
C THR A 26 -9.41 -47.53 15.17
N GLU A 27 -10.24 -46.72 14.53
CA GLU A 27 -11.29 -47.16 13.60
C GLU A 27 -11.36 -46.22 12.40
N THR A 28 -11.80 -46.73 11.25
CA THR A 28 -12.01 -45.91 10.05
C THR A 28 -13.45 -45.42 9.98
N ASN A 29 -13.66 -44.10 10.10
CA ASN A 29 -14.99 -43.50 9.90
C ASN A 29 -15.26 -43.20 8.41
N SER A 30 -16.49 -42.79 8.07
CA SER A 30 -16.88 -42.50 6.66
C SER A 30 -15.99 -41.45 5.99
N ARG A 31 -15.60 -40.40 6.74
CA ARG A 31 -14.66 -39.37 6.26
C ARG A 31 -13.25 -39.92 6.07
N GLY A 32 -12.79 -40.79 6.97
CA GLY A 32 -11.51 -41.48 6.86
C GLY A 32 -11.43 -42.30 5.58
N ARG A 33 -12.46 -43.09 5.26
CA ARG A 33 -12.51 -43.87 4.00
C ARG A 33 -12.44 -42.98 2.75
N GLN A 34 -13.09 -41.82 2.77
CA GLN A 34 -13.01 -40.87 1.65
C GLN A 34 -11.61 -40.30 1.47
N ILE A 35 -10.91 -40.03 2.57
CA ILE A 35 -9.53 -39.54 2.53
C ILE A 35 -8.58 -40.65 2.09
N GLU A 36 -8.75 -41.88 2.58
CA GLU A 36 -8.00 -43.06 2.13
C GLU A 36 -8.12 -43.27 0.62
N GLN A 37 -9.34 -43.20 0.08
CA GLN A 37 -9.59 -43.28 -1.37
C GLN A 37 -8.89 -42.14 -2.11
N LEU A 38 -8.98 -40.91 -1.60
CA LEU A 38 -8.33 -39.75 -2.21
C LEU A 38 -6.79 -39.87 -2.21
N LEU A 39 -6.18 -40.47 -1.18
CA LEU A 39 -4.74 -40.74 -1.15
C LEU A 39 -4.35 -41.77 -2.22
N ALA A 40 -5.15 -42.84 -2.37
CA ALA A 40 -4.91 -43.91 -3.33
C ALA A 40 -5.11 -43.44 -4.79
N ASP A 41 -6.16 -42.67 -5.06
CA ASP A 41 -6.56 -42.30 -6.43
C ASP A 41 -5.69 -41.18 -7.02
N HIS A 42 -5.07 -40.34 -6.19
CA HIS A 42 -4.42 -39.09 -6.63
C HIS A 42 -2.92 -38.97 -6.32
N ASN A 43 -2.24 -40.07 -5.96
CA ASN A 43 -0.80 -40.08 -5.61
C ASN A 43 -0.43 -38.98 -4.60
N ILE A 44 -1.21 -38.87 -3.52
CA ILE A 44 -0.99 -37.89 -2.46
C ILE A 44 -0.27 -38.57 -1.30
N CYS A 45 0.78 -37.93 -0.78
CA CYS A 45 1.58 -38.46 0.33
C CYS A 45 1.11 -37.88 1.67
N LEU A 46 0.93 -38.75 2.67
CA LEU A 46 0.63 -38.38 4.05
C LEU A 46 1.93 -38.09 4.81
N LEU A 47 1.98 -36.95 5.52
CA LEU A 47 3.12 -36.56 6.38
C LEU A 47 2.95 -36.96 7.86
N ASN A 48 1.74 -37.32 8.29
CA ASN A 48 1.45 -37.67 9.68
C ASN A 48 2.18 -38.94 10.13
N ASN A 49 2.74 -38.92 11.34
CA ASN A 49 3.54 -39.98 11.94
C ASN A 49 2.80 -40.72 13.08
N ASN A 50 1.47 -40.83 13.00
CA ASN A 50 0.57 -41.40 14.02
C ASN A 50 0.53 -40.68 15.39
N GLU A 51 1.21 -39.54 15.52
CA GLU A 51 1.06 -38.68 16.70
C GLU A 51 -0.36 -38.14 16.83
N LYS A 52 -0.79 -37.91 18.08
CA LYS A 52 -2.13 -37.43 18.39
C LYS A 52 -2.19 -35.92 18.22
N THR A 53 -3.11 -35.45 17.39
CA THR A 53 -3.21 -34.02 17.00
C THR A 53 -4.31 -33.28 17.73
N HIS A 54 -5.20 -33.98 18.45
CA HIS A 54 -6.34 -33.40 19.14
C HIS A 54 -6.62 -34.09 20.48
N PHE A 55 -7.01 -33.30 21.49
CA PHE A 55 -7.43 -33.77 22.80
C PHE A 55 -8.91 -33.43 23.06
N HIS A 56 -9.77 -34.46 23.04
CA HIS A 56 -11.20 -34.31 23.26
C HIS A 56 -11.52 -34.25 24.76
N LEU A 57 -11.74 -33.03 25.27
CA LEU A 57 -11.94 -32.78 26.70
C LEU A 57 -13.12 -33.53 27.35
N PRO A 58 -14.29 -33.74 26.69
CA PRO A 58 -15.41 -34.46 27.29
C PRO A 58 -15.13 -35.93 27.57
N THR A 59 -14.53 -36.64 26.61
CA THR A 59 -14.21 -38.08 26.74
C THR A 59 -12.80 -38.32 27.29
N GLN A 60 -11.98 -37.27 27.38
CA GLN A 60 -10.58 -37.31 27.81
C GLN A 60 -9.69 -38.20 26.91
N THR A 61 -10.05 -38.30 25.62
CA THR A 61 -9.35 -39.14 24.64
C THR A 61 -8.54 -38.31 23.65
N PHE A 62 -7.52 -38.94 23.06
CA PHE A 62 -6.65 -38.34 22.07
C PHE A 62 -6.96 -38.87 20.67
N HIS A 63 -7.05 -37.97 19.69
CA HIS A 63 -7.38 -38.30 18.31
C HIS A 63 -6.39 -37.66 17.33
N SER A 64 -6.28 -38.25 16.14
CA SER A 64 -5.45 -37.75 15.04
C SER A 64 -6.38 -37.38 13.89
N ILE A 65 -6.86 -36.14 13.90
CA ILE A 65 -7.87 -35.63 12.95
C ILE A 65 -7.33 -34.48 12.09
N ASP A 66 -6.19 -33.89 12.50
CA ASP A 66 -5.49 -32.86 11.76
C ASP A 66 -4.46 -33.53 10.86
N LEU A 67 -4.59 -33.36 9.55
CA LEU A 67 -3.78 -34.05 8.55
C LEU A 67 -2.95 -33.07 7.73
N ALA A 68 -1.74 -33.51 7.39
CA ALA A 68 -0.81 -32.86 6.49
C ALA A 68 -0.53 -33.78 5.31
N LEU A 69 -0.97 -33.36 4.12
CA LEU A 69 -0.85 -34.11 2.88
C LEU A 69 -0.05 -33.32 1.86
N CYS A 70 0.82 -33.95 1.08
CA CYS A 70 1.63 -33.26 0.09
C CYS A 70 1.76 -34.03 -1.22
N SER A 71 2.14 -33.32 -2.29
CA SER A 71 2.56 -33.95 -3.53
C SER A 71 3.89 -34.70 -3.34
N PRO A 72 4.16 -35.81 -4.07
CA PRO A 72 5.38 -36.62 -3.92
C PRO A 72 6.69 -35.82 -4.04
N ALA A 73 6.71 -34.77 -4.86
CA ALA A 73 7.86 -33.89 -5.05
C ALA A 73 8.28 -33.14 -3.76
N LEU A 74 7.38 -32.94 -2.79
CA LEU A 74 7.67 -32.24 -1.54
C LEU A 74 8.01 -33.18 -0.37
N LEU A 75 7.66 -34.46 -0.47
CA LEU A 75 7.79 -35.41 0.64
C LEU A 75 9.23 -35.49 1.21
N PRO A 76 10.31 -35.56 0.41
CA PRO A 76 11.67 -35.65 0.95
C PRO A 76 12.14 -34.38 1.65
N SER A 77 11.51 -33.25 1.33
CA SER A 77 11.90 -31.93 1.82
C SER A 77 11.18 -31.49 3.09
N LEU A 78 10.04 -32.10 3.41
CA LEU A 78 9.20 -31.70 4.52
C LEU A 78 9.34 -32.66 5.69
N ASN A 79 9.45 -32.11 6.91
CA ASN A 79 9.34 -32.88 8.14
C ASN A 79 8.19 -32.34 8.98
N LEU A 80 7.40 -33.24 9.59
CA LEU A 80 6.25 -32.91 10.44
C LEU A 80 6.56 -33.31 11.89
N THR A 81 6.32 -32.39 12.83
CA THR A 81 6.31 -32.69 14.27
C THR A 81 5.04 -32.14 14.92
N VAL A 82 4.49 -32.85 15.91
CA VAL A 82 3.36 -32.35 16.69
C VAL A 82 3.88 -31.73 17.99
N ASP A 83 3.45 -30.50 18.30
CA ASP A 83 3.83 -29.86 19.56
C ASP A 83 3.13 -30.55 20.75
N ASP A 84 3.87 -30.75 21.84
CA ASP A 84 3.41 -31.38 23.07
C ASP A 84 2.44 -30.51 23.89
N ASN A 85 2.27 -29.25 23.50
CA ASN A 85 1.48 -28.25 24.21
C ASN A 85 0.26 -27.80 23.41
N LEU A 86 -0.91 -27.80 24.05
CA LEU A 86 -2.17 -27.36 23.46
C LEU A 86 -2.27 -25.83 23.27
N HIS A 87 -1.42 -25.02 23.91
CA HIS A 87 -1.43 -23.55 23.82
C HIS A 87 -2.81 -22.90 23.94
N ASN A 88 -3.59 -23.31 24.95
CA ASN A 88 -4.98 -22.89 25.16
C ASN A 88 -6.02 -23.40 24.14
N SER A 89 -5.63 -24.16 23.13
CA SER A 89 -6.51 -24.91 22.22
C SER A 89 -6.94 -26.25 22.83
N ASP A 90 -7.67 -27.03 22.05
CA ASP A 90 -7.96 -28.46 22.11
C ASP A 90 -7.22 -29.26 21.01
N HIS A 91 -6.63 -28.56 20.03
CA HIS A 91 -5.72 -29.14 19.03
C HIS A 91 -4.24 -28.88 19.37
N PHE A 92 -3.39 -29.85 19.05
CA PHE A 92 -1.94 -29.72 19.08
C PHE A 92 -1.45 -29.10 17.76
N PRO A 93 -0.59 -28.07 17.81
CA PRO A 93 0.01 -27.51 16.61
C PRO A 93 0.80 -28.55 15.81
N LEU A 94 0.52 -28.61 14.50
CA LEU A 94 1.34 -29.30 13.52
C LEU A 94 2.45 -28.35 13.04
N ILE A 95 3.71 -28.73 13.24
CA ILE A 95 4.89 -27.97 12.83
C ILE A 95 5.49 -28.65 11.61
N ILE A 96 5.47 -27.97 10.47
CA ILE A 96 6.10 -28.44 9.23
C ILE A 96 7.36 -27.63 8.97
N THR A 97 8.49 -28.31 8.80
CA THR A 97 9.76 -27.70 8.46
C THR A 97 10.19 -28.11 7.06
N ASP A 98 10.53 -27.15 6.21
CA ASP A 98 11.08 -27.38 4.87
C ASP A 98 12.62 -27.31 4.91
N ASN A 99 13.25 -28.43 4.57
CA ASN A 99 14.71 -28.59 4.60
C ASN A 99 15.41 -28.04 3.35
N ARG A 100 14.68 -27.66 2.29
CA ARG A 100 15.29 -27.05 1.08
C ARG A 100 15.80 -25.65 1.33
N HIS A 101 15.22 -24.98 2.31
CA HIS A 101 15.66 -23.67 2.76
C HIS A 101 16.36 -23.85 4.11
N ASN A 102 17.65 -24.19 4.07
CA ASN A 102 18.56 -23.65 5.08
C ASN A 102 18.24 -22.17 5.15
N SER A 103 17.80 -21.71 6.32
CA SER A 103 17.43 -20.32 6.52
C SER A 103 18.64 -19.47 6.16
N ALA A 104 18.74 -19.01 4.91
CA ALA A 104 19.59 -17.91 4.56
C ALA A 104 19.12 -16.81 5.51
N ASN A 105 19.94 -16.55 6.53
CA ASN A 105 19.60 -15.68 7.62
C ASN A 105 19.07 -14.39 7.00
N HIS A 106 17.76 -14.16 7.09
CA HIS A 106 17.14 -12.93 6.63
C HIS A 106 17.58 -11.81 7.57
N TYR A 107 18.83 -11.38 7.43
CA TYR A 107 19.42 -10.27 8.13
C TYR A 107 18.71 -9.01 7.62
N CYS A 108 17.84 -8.46 8.45
CA CYS A 108 17.34 -7.11 8.23
C CYS A 108 18.55 -6.17 8.24
N SER A 109 18.73 -5.35 7.20
CA SER A 109 19.75 -4.30 7.20
C SER A 109 19.61 -3.48 8.49
N PRO A 110 20.70 -3.22 9.22
CA PRO A 110 20.64 -2.45 10.46
C PRO A 110 20.00 -1.09 10.16
N LYS A 111 19.01 -0.71 10.98
CA LYS A 111 18.30 0.57 10.88
C LYS A 111 18.62 1.40 12.11
N TYR A 112 18.78 2.71 11.92
CA TYR A 112 18.90 3.65 13.03
C TYR A 112 17.68 3.59 13.95
N VAL A 113 17.91 3.40 15.24
CA VAL A 113 16.86 3.43 16.27
C VAL A 113 16.75 4.85 16.80
N TYR A 114 16.00 5.70 16.09
CA TYR A 114 15.89 7.13 16.42
C TYR A 114 15.35 7.42 17.82
N ASN A 115 14.58 6.51 18.43
CA ASN A 115 14.08 6.70 19.79
C ASN A 115 15.17 6.58 20.87
N ALA A 116 16.31 5.96 20.54
CA ALA A 116 17.45 5.79 21.44
C ALA A 116 18.64 6.66 21.01
N ALA A 117 18.41 7.65 20.15
CA ALA A 117 19.44 8.55 19.65
C ALA A 117 19.85 9.59 20.70
N ASP A 118 21.15 9.83 20.82
CA ASP A 118 21.68 11.00 21.53
C ASP A 118 21.73 12.20 20.58
N TRP A 119 20.67 12.99 20.58
CA TRP A 119 20.54 14.13 19.68
C TRP A 119 21.48 15.29 20.02
N GLN A 120 21.92 15.42 21.27
CA GLN A 120 22.89 16.46 21.67
C GLN A 120 24.26 16.14 21.08
N LYS A 121 24.71 14.89 21.25
CA LYS A 121 25.95 14.39 20.64
C LYS A 121 25.89 14.39 19.12
N PHE A 122 24.75 14.02 18.52
CA PHE A 122 24.55 14.11 17.07
C PHE A 122 24.77 15.55 16.57
N SER A 123 24.09 16.51 17.21
CA SER A 123 24.13 17.92 16.81
C SER A 123 25.55 18.50 16.91
N SER A 124 26.31 18.15 17.94
CA SER A 124 27.70 18.61 18.09
C SER A 124 28.67 18.00 17.08
N LEU A 125 28.43 16.76 16.65
CA LEU A 125 29.30 16.05 15.69
C LEU A 125 28.95 16.33 14.23
N ALA A 126 27.68 16.63 13.94
CA ALA A 126 27.19 16.92 12.60
C ALA A 126 27.43 18.39 12.20
N ASP A 127 28.63 18.90 12.45
CA ASP A 127 29.00 20.28 12.18
C ASP A 127 29.40 20.49 10.71
N ILE A 128 28.55 21.20 9.98
CA ILE A 128 28.77 21.53 8.57
C ILE A 128 29.21 22.98 8.53
N THR A 129 30.49 23.23 8.23
CA THR A 129 31.07 24.58 8.11
C THR A 129 30.99 25.13 6.67
N SER A 130 31.12 26.45 6.52
CA SER A 130 31.07 27.10 5.20
C SER A 130 32.23 26.71 4.29
N ALA A 131 33.41 26.45 4.85
CA ALA A 131 34.60 26.03 4.11
C ALA A 131 34.42 24.69 3.38
N ILE A 132 33.59 23.78 3.91
CA ILE A 132 33.24 22.50 3.26
C ILE A 132 32.43 22.73 1.99
N ILE A 133 31.69 23.84 1.95
CA ILE A 133 30.84 24.20 0.83
C ILE A 133 31.68 25.02 -0.16
N ASP A 134 32.11 26.22 0.20
CA ASP A 134 32.47 27.28 -0.75
C ASP A 134 33.65 26.95 -1.69
N ASN A 135 34.62 26.14 -1.26
CA ASN A 135 35.85 25.87 -2.02
C ASN A 135 35.82 24.59 -2.88
N ARG A 136 34.63 23.96 -3.05
CA ARG A 136 34.49 22.65 -3.68
C ARG A 136 33.42 22.64 -4.75
N THR A 137 33.46 21.63 -5.63
CA THR A 137 32.35 21.39 -6.56
C THR A 137 31.07 21.04 -5.79
N VAL A 138 29.90 21.23 -6.41
CA VAL A 138 28.60 20.93 -5.78
C VAL A 138 28.48 19.45 -5.40
N ASP A 139 28.99 18.54 -6.22
CA ASP A 139 29.01 17.10 -5.94
C ASP A 139 29.91 16.78 -4.72
N GLU A 140 31.13 17.30 -4.70
CA GLU A 140 32.05 17.10 -3.57
C GLU A 140 31.49 17.69 -2.28
N ALA A 141 30.91 18.90 -2.33
CA ALA A 141 30.29 19.52 -1.16
C ALA A 141 29.14 18.66 -0.61
N LEU A 142 28.29 18.12 -1.49
CA LEU A 142 27.20 17.22 -1.09
C LEU A 142 27.72 15.92 -0.48
N GLU A 143 28.71 15.26 -1.09
CA GLU A 143 29.28 14.02 -0.59
C GLU A 143 29.87 14.19 0.81
N ASN A 144 30.56 15.31 1.05
CA ASN A 144 31.11 15.63 2.36
C ASN A 144 30.02 15.87 3.40
N ILE A 145 28.95 16.60 3.06
CA ILE A 145 27.80 16.77 3.95
C ILE A 145 27.17 15.42 4.30
N ILE A 146 26.97 14.55 3.31
CA ILE A 146 26.43 13.20 3.53
C ILE A 146 27.34 12.41 4.45
N SER A 147 28.65 12.47 4.23
CA SER A 147 29.66 11.79 5.05
C SER A 147 29.64 12.27 6.50
N ILE A 148 29.58 13.59 6.73
CA ILE A 148 29.51 14.18 8.07
C ILE A 148 28.24 13.74 8.79
N ILE A 149 27.08 13.84 8.13
CA ILE A 149 25.79 13.42 8.71
C ILE A 149 25.80 11.92 9.06
N LYS A 150 26.37 11.08 8.19
CA LYS A 150 26.47 9.63 8.44
C LYS A 150 27.41 9.32 9.60
N THR A 151 28.60 9.89 9.59
CA THR A 151 29.61 9.67 10.65
C THR A 151 29.08 10.12 12.02
N ALA A 152 28.41 11.29 12.05
CA ALA A 152 27.76 11.78 13.26
C ALA A 152 26.61 10.87 13.71
N ALA A 153 25.81 10.35 12.77
CA ALA A 153 24.71 9.42 13.08
C ALA A 153 25.22 8.07 13.58
N ASP A 154 26.25 7.50 12.97
CA ASP A 154 26.86 6.23 13.40
C ASP A 154 27.48 6.35 14.81
N ALA A 155 28.01 7.53 15.16
CA ALA A 155 28.60 7.79 16.48
C ALA A 155 27.58 8.11 17.59
N SER A 156 26.36 8.50 17.25
CA SER A 156 25.35 9.00 18.20
C SER A 156 24.04 8.23 18.23
N ILE A 157 23.77 7.39 17.22
CA ILE A 157 22.50 6.65 17.09
C ILE A 157 22.77 5.16 17.02
N PRO A 158 22.22 4.35 17.95
CA PRO A 158 22.41 2.91 17.90
C PRO A 158 21.70 2.32 16.68
N LEU A 159 22.40 1.43 15.98
CA LEU A 159 21.84 0.60 14.94
C LEU A 159 21.11 -0.60 15.57
N ALA A 160 19.91 -0.89 15.07
CA ALA A 160 19.20 -2.09 15.46
C ALA A 160 20.03 -3.33 15.09
N LYS A 161 20.41 -4.14 16.08
CA LYS A 161 20.98 -5.47 15.84
C LYS A 161 19.97 -6.26 15.01
N GLY A 162 20.42 -6.81 13.89
CA GLY A 162 19.64 -7.66 12.98
C GLY A 162 19.18 -8.93 13.69
N THR A 163 18.22 -8.78 14.59
CA THR A 163 17.57 -9.85 15.31
C THR A 163 16.31 -10.20 14.53
N ARG A 164 15.98 -11.50 14.47
CA ARG A 164 14.66 -11.93 14.01
C ARG A 164 13.64 -11.05 14.72
N ARG A 165 12.70 -10.47 13.98
CA ARG A 165 11.50 -9.85 14.58
C ARG A 165 10.84 -10.93 15.44
N ARG A 166 11.16 -11.00 16.72
CA ARG A 166 10.28 -11.63 17.68
C ARG A 166 9.00 -10.83 17.59
N GLN A 167 7.88 -11.50 17.31
CA GLN A 167 6.58 -10.89 17.51
C GLN A 167 6.46 -10.59 19.01
N TYR A 168 6.90 -9.40 19.40
CA TYR A 168 6.82 -8.95 20.78
C TYR A 168 5.35 -8.73 21.08
N LYS A 169 4.81 -9.52 22.01
CA LYS A 169 3.46 -9.35 22.53
C LYS A 169 3.53 -8.24 23.59
N PRO A 170 3.11 -6.99 23.31
CA PRO A 170 3.32 -5.84 24.21
C PRO A 170 2.56 -5.96 25.54
N TRP A 171 1.65 -6.93 25.61
CA TRP A 171 0.83 -7.26 26.76
C TRP A 171 1.38 -8.45 27.57
N TRP A 172 2.45 -9.11 27.12
CA TRP A 172 3.05 -10.22 27.84
C TRP A 172 3.97 -9.70 28.94
N ASN A 173 3.57 -9.90 30.19
CA ASN A 173 4.30 -9.48 31.39
C ASN A 173 4.61 -10.68 32.30
N ASP A 174 5.30 -10.44 33.41
CA ASP A 174 5.70 -11.50 34.35
C ASP A 174 4.51 -12.28 34.90
N LEU A 175 3.36 -11.62 35.12
CA LEU A 175 2.12 -12.28 35.54
C LEU A 175 1.60 -13.26 34.49
N CYS A 176 1.62 -12.88 33.20
CA CYS A 176 1.27 -13.78 32.10
C CYS A 176 2.24 -14.97 32.04
N GLN A 177 3.53 -14.73 32.24
CA GLN A 177 4.55 -15.78 32.22
C GLN A 177 4.38 -16.76 33.38
N GLN A 178 4.15 -16.27 34.59
CA GLN A 178 3.91 -17.11 35.77
C GLN A 178 2.64 -17.95 35.61
N ALA A 179 1.54 -17.34 35.16
CA ALA A 179 0.28 -18.04 34.94
C ALA A 179 0.40 -19.12 33.84
N TYR A 180 1.14 -18.83 32.76
CA TYR A 180 1.44 -19.80 31.71
C TYR A 180 2.30 -20.97 32.21
N LYS A 181 3.35 -20.69 33.01
CA LYS A 181 4.17 -21.74 33.63
C LYS A 181 3.35 -22.63 34.57
N ALA A 182 2.46 -22.05 35.37
CA ALA A 182 1.59 -22.79 36.28
C ALA A 182 0.61 -23.70 35.50
N GLN A 183 0.03 -23.17 34.42
CA GLN A 183 -0.80 -23.95 33.49
C GLN A 183 -0.01 -25.11 32.87
N GLN A 184 1.20 -24.87 32.37
CA GLN A 184 2.03 -25.90 31.74
C GLN A 184 2.42 -26.99 32.75
N LYS A 185 2.75 -26.62 33.99
CA LYS A 185 3.01 -27.58 35.08
C LYS A 185 1.78 -28.45 35.33
N ALA A 186 0.59 -27.85 35.45
CA ALA A 186 -0.66 -28.59 35.66
C ALA A 186 -1.00 -29.51 34.46
N TRP A 187 -0.75 -29.07 33.23
CA TRP A 187 -0.91 -29.89 32.02
C TRP A 187 0.02 -31.11 32.03
N ASN A 188 1.30 -30.91 32.28
CA ASN A 188 2.29 -31.98 32.32
C ASN A 188 1.98 -33.01 33.43
N THR A 189 1.51 -32.54 34.60
CA THR A 189 1.07 -33.42 35.68
C THR A 189 -0.16 -34.23 35.28
N PHE A 190 -1.19 -33.60 34.69
CA PHE A 190 -2.39 -34.30 34.23
C PHE A 190 -2.08 -35.32 33.12
N ARG A 191 -1.23 -34.95 32.16
CA ARG A 191 -0.81 -35.83 31.05
C ARG A 191 -0.08 -37.08 31.55
N ARG A 192 0.76 -36.96 32.58
CA ARG A 192 1.47 -38.10 33.19
C ARG A 192 0.57 -38.93 34.11
N TYR A 193 -0.35 -38.27 34.82
CA TYR A 193 -1.21 -38.89 35.82
C TYR A 193 -2.67 -38.39 35.65
N PRO A 194 -3.47 -39.05 34.77
CA PRO A 194 -4.78 -38.57 34.37
C PRO A 194 -5.86 -38.86 35.43
N THR A 195 -5.77 -38.19 36.58
CA THR A 195 -6.77 -38.26 37.65
C THR A 195 -7.75 -37.10 37.58
N THR A 196 -8.97 -37.28 38.10
CA THR A 196 -10.00 -36.23 38.18
C THR A 196 -9.48 -34.99 38.91
N ALA A 197 -8.70 -35.18 39.97
CA ALA A 197 -8.07 -34.09 40.72
C ALA A 197 -7.08 -33.27 39.87
N ASN A 198 -6.23 -33.95 39.09
CA ASN A 198 -5.27 -33.29 38.19
C ASN A 198 -5.97 -32.57 37.03
N LEU A 199 -7.07 -33.13 36.51
CA LEU A 199 -7.90 -32.49 35.48
C LEU A 199 -8.53 -31.19 36.00
N ILE A 200 -9.10 -31.21 37.21
CA ILE A 200 -9.68 -30.00 37.84
C ILE A 200 -8.59 -28.94 38.03
N LYS A 201 -7.40 -29.34 38.50
CA LYS A 201 -6.26 -28.44 38.67
C LYS A 201 -5.82 -27.81 37.35
N PHE A 202 -5.71 -28.60 36.28
CA PHE A 202 -5.42 -28.07 34.94
C PHE A 202 -6.51 -27.12 34.44
N LYS A 203 -7.80 -27.45 34.60
CA LYS A 203 -8.91 -26.57 34.20
C LYS A 203 -8.87 -25.23 34.92
N LYS A 204 -8.62 -25.23 36.25
CA LYS A 204 -8.46 -24.00 37.04
C LYS A 204 -7.28 -23.16 36.55
N SER A 205 -6.08 -23.75 36.41
CA SER A 205 -4.90 -23.03 35.92
C SER A 205 -5.04 -22.52 34.48
N LYS A 206 -5.74 -23.26 33.60
CA LYS A 206 -6.09 -22.82 32.23
C LYS A 206 -7.02 -21.61 32.24
N ALA A 207 -8.04 -21.60 33.11
CA ALA A 207 -8.95 -20.46 33.26
C ALA A 207 -8.23 -19.21 33.80
N ASP A 208 -7.38 -19.36 34.81
CA ASP A 208 -6.61 -18.26 35.40
C ASP A 208 -5.61 -17.66 34.40
N SER A 209 -4.87 -18.50 33.68
CA SER A 209 -3.96 -18.07 32.60
C SER A 209 -4.70 -17.29 31.52
N ARG A 210 -5.86 -17.77 31.07
CA ARG A 210 -6.71 -17.05 30.10
C ARG A 210 -7.18 -15.69 30.65
N ARG A 211 -7.62 -15.63 31.91
CA ARG A 211 -8.07 -14.38 32.56
C ARG A 211 -6.96 -13.34 32.63
N ILE A 212 -5.77 -13.73 33.10
CA ILE A 212 -4.60 -12.86 33.24
C ILE A 212 -4.11 -12.34 31.89
N GLN A 213 -4.08 -13.20 30.86
CA GLN A 213 -3.70 -12.79 29.51
C GLN A 213 -4.69 -11.77 28.93
N ARG A 214 -6.00 -11.99 29.07
CA ARG A 214 -7.04 -11.05 28.62
C ARG A 214 -6.94 -9.71 29.36
N GLN A 215 -6.73 -9.73 30.67
CA GLN A 215 -6.57 -8.52 31.48
C GLN A 215 -5.33 -7.73 31.03
N SER A 216 -4.19 -8.41 30.85
CA SER A 216 -2.94 -7.76 30.41
C SER A 216 -3.05 -7.19 28.99
N GLN A 217 -3.73 -7.88 28.07
CA GLN A 217 -4.05 -7.37 26.72
C GLN A 217 -4.85 -6.07 26.79
N ARG A 218 -5.92 -6.06 27.60
CA ARG A 218 -6.79 -4.89 27.76
C ARG A 218 -6.05 -3.69 28.38
N LEU A 219 -5.23 -3.93 29.40
CA LEU A 219 -4.44 -2.88 30.06
C LEU A 219 -3.36 -2.30 29.13
N SER A 220 -2.63 -3.16 28.42
CA SER A 220 -1.63 -2.75 27.44
C SER A 220 -2.25 -1.88 26.33
N TRP A 221 -3.43 -2.28 25.83
CA TRP A 221 -4.16 -1.52 24.81
C TRP A 221 -4.66 -0.16 25.32
N ARG A 222 -5.21 -0.12 26.54
CA ARG A 222 -5.62 1.15 27.19
C ARG A 222 -4.43 2.10 27.36
N LYS A 223 -3.28 1.58 27.82
CA LYS A 223 -2.04 2.33 27.95
C LYS A 223 -1.58 2.89 26.59
N TYR A 224 -1.58 2.06 25.55
CA TYR A 224 -1.24 2.51 24.20
C TYR A 224 -2.16 3.62 23.69
N ILE A 225 -3.49 3.46 23.82
CA ILE A 225 -4.44 4.50 23.42
C ILE A 225 -4.20 5.79 24.22
N SER A 226 -3.93 5.72 25.52
CA SER A 226 -3.64 6.91 26.33
C SER A 226 -2.35 7.63 25.93
N THR A 227 -1.42 6.96 25.22
CA THR A 227 -0.21 7.60 24.68
C THR A 227 -0.43 8.29 23.33
N ILE A 228 -1.60 8.11 22.70
CA ILE A 228 -1.94 8.80 21.45
C ILE A 228 -2.39 10.23 21.78
N THR A 229 -1.52 11.20 21.52
CA THR A 229 -1.81 12.64 21.55
C THR A 229 -1.96 13.22 20.15
N SER A 230 -2.42 14.47 20.04
CA SER A 230 -2.42 15.24 18.78
C SER A 230 -1.02 15.47 18.18
N SER A 231 0.04 15.23 18.95
CA SER A 231 1.45 15.34 18.55
C SER A 231 2.11 13.99 18.21
N THR A 232 1.39 12.87 18.29
CA THR A 232 1.92 11.55 17.93
C THR A 232 2.39 11.57 16.48
N SER A 233 3.69 11.48 16.22
CA SER A 233 4.25 11.76 14.89
C SER A 233 3.72 10.78 13.85
N ILE A 234 2.96 11.28 12.89
CA ILE A 234 2.54 10.54 11.71
C ILE A 234 3.69 10.65 10.67
N HIS A 235 4.39 9.52 10.51
CA HIS A 235 5.31 9.13 9.43
C HIS A 235 6.57 10.00 9.16
N ASN A 236 7.72 9.54 9.64
CA ASN A 236 8.99 9.78 8.95
C ASN A 236 8.98 8.98 7.63
N SER A 237 9.13 9.66 6.49
CA SER A 237 9.27 8.98 5.19
C SER A 237 10.56 8.15 5.14
N ALA A 238 10.55 7.09 4.33
CA ALA A 238 11.75 6.29 4.09
C ALA A 238 12.86 7.13 3.41
N PRO A 239 14.13 6.96 3.81
CA PRO A 239 15.25 7.66 3.22
C PRO A 239 15.54 7.19 1.79
N GLY A 240 16.31 7.97 1.04
CA GLY A 240 16.77 7.64 -0.30
C GLY A 240 18.02 6.74 -0.30
N PRO A 241 18.75 6.68 -1.43
CA PRO A 241 20.02 5.93 -1.55
C PRO A 241 21.09 6.34 -0.53
N ASP A 242 21.03 7.59 -0.07
CA ASP A 242 21.92 8.16 0.95
C ASP A 242 21.63 7.67 2.38
N ASN A 243 20.51 6.99 2.63
CA ASN A 243 20.04 6.58 3.97
C ASN A 243 19.86 7.75 4.97
N ILE A 244 19.79 9.00 4.49
CA ILE A 244 19.54 10.16 5.35
C ILE A 244 18.03 10.40 5.46
N GLY A 245 17.49 10.26 6.66
CA GLY A 245 16.08 10.55 6.95
C GLY A 245 15.85 12.01 7.31
N TYR A 246 14.61 12.49 7.15
CA TYR A 246 14.22 13.86 7.55
C TYR A 246 14.48 14.17 9.03
N ILE A 247 14.48 13.15 9.90
CA ILE A 247 14.74 13.32 11.31
C ILE A 247 16.19 13.77 11.59
N LEU A 248 17.17 13.25 10.84
CA LEU A 248 18.57 13.68 10.96
C LEU A 248 18.71 15.16 10.59
N ILE A 249 18.08 15.58 9.49
CA ILE A 249 18.14 16.96 9.00
C ILE A 249 17.51 17.93 10.02
N LYS A 250 16.42 17.54 10.68
CA LYS A 250 15.75 18.36 11.71
C LYS A 250 16.62 18.59 12.95
N HIS A 251 17.52 17.68 13.27
CA HIS A 251 18.37 17.73 14.45
C HIS A 251 19.76 18.32 14.19
N LEU A 252 20.02 18.83 12.97
CA LEU A 252 21.23 19.61 12.68
C LEU A 252 21.20 20.97 13.39
N THR A 253 22.39 21.50 13.73
CA THR A 253 22.54 22.85 14.28
C THR A 253 22.02 23.92 13.33
N ILE A 254 21.66 25.10 13.87
CA ILE A 254 21.20 26.26 13.07
C ILE A 254 22.26 26.67 12.04
N GLU A 255 23.54 26.62 12.43
CA GLU A 255 24.67 26.89 11.54
C GLU A 255 24.73 25.88 10.39
N SER A 256 24.65 24.59 10.69
CA SER A 256 24.63 23.53 9.68
C SER A 256 23.44 23.64 8.72
N GLN A 257 22.26 24.01 9.23
CA GLN A 257 21.08 24.28 8.39
C GLN A 257 21.30 25.51 7.48
N THR A 258 21.98 26.54 7.98
CA THR A 258 22.34 27.72 7.19
C THR A 258 23.33 27.37 6.08
N ASN A 259 24.28 26.47 6.36
CA ASN A 259 25.22 25.98 5.36
C ASN A 259 24.52 25.07 4.32
N ILE A 260 23.55 24.24 4.70
CA ILE A 260 22.69 23.54 3.73
C ILE A 260 21.95 24.52 2.81
N LEU A 261 21.46 25.63 3.35
CA LEU A 261 20.83 26.69 2.54
C LEU A 261 21.84 27.33 1.58
N ARG A 262 23.10 27.57 2.00
CA ARG A 262 24.18 28.03 1.12
C ARG A 262 24.40 27.05 -0.04
N LEU A 263 24.47 25.74 0.23
CA LEU A 263 24.57 24.72 -0.82
C LEU A 263 23.39 24.81 -1.81
N TYR A 264 22.15 24.94 -1.33
CA TYR A 264 20.99 25.09 -2.21
C TYR A 264 21.04 26.35 -3.07
N ASN A 265 21.54 27.46 -2.54
CA ASN A 265 21.72 28.69 -3.31
C ASN A 265 22.82 28.52 -4.37
N ARG A 266 23.92 27.84 -4.05
CA ARG A 266 24.97 27.50 -5.02
C ARG A 266 24.43 26.64 -6.16
N ILE A 267 23.73 25.56 -5.84
CA ILE A 267 23.03 24.71 -6.84
C ILE A 267 22.13 25.55 -7.75
N TRP A 268 21.39 26.51 -7.17
CA TRP A 268 20.50 27.38 -7.92
C TRP A 268 21.22 28.39 -8.81
N GLN A 269 22.34 28.95 -8.36
CA GLN A 269 23.12 29.97 -9.08
C GLN A 269 24.03 29.36 -10.14
N GLU A 270 24.74 28.29 -9.80
CA GLU A 270 25.67 27.57 -10.69
C GLU A 270 24.93 26.71 -11.72
N GLN A 271 23.61 26.52 -11.57
CA GLN A 271 22.78 25.71 -12.47
C GLN A 271 23.24 24.25 -12.59
N THR A 272 23.92 23.73 -11.57
CA THR A 272 24.41 22.36 -11.49
C THR A 272 23.47 21.52 -10.63
N PHE A 273 23.18 20.28 -11.03
CA PHE A 273 22.36 19.36 -10.25
C PHE A 273 23.22 18.17 -9.80
N PRO A 274 23.27 17.85 -8.49
CA PRO A 274 24.14 16.78 -8.00
C PRO A 274 23.87 15.42 -8.65
N THR A 275 24.93 14.74 -9.07
CA THR A 275 24.92 13.43 -9.71
C THR A 275 24.20 12.37 -8.86
N LEU A 276 24.46 12.36 -7.54
CA LEU A 276 23.81 11.46 -6.60
C LEU A 276 22.28 11.64 -6.55
N TRP A 277 21.78 12.85 -6.78
CA TRP A 277 20.35 13.14 -6.76
C TRP A 277 19.61 12.68 -8.02
N HIS A 278 20.34 12.30 -9.08
CA HIS A 278 19.75 11.62 -10.24
C HIS A 278 19.40 10.15 -9.95
N GLN A 279 19.90 9.57 -8.86
CA GLN A 279 19.66 8.18 -8.49
C GLN A 279 18.39 8.02 -7.65
N ALA A 280 17.62 6.97 -7.92
CA ALA A 280 16.44 6.59 -7.14
C ALA A 280 16.39 5.08 -6.88
N ILE A 281 15.86 4.70 -5.70
CA ILE A 281 15.53 3.30 -5.40
C ILE A 281 14.03 3.11 -5.58
N ILE A 282 13.62 2.24 -6.51
CA ILE A 282 12.22 1.89 -6.72
C ILE A 282 11.83 0.76 -5.76
N ILE A 283 10.80 1.00 -4.96
CA ILE A 283 10.15 -0.02 -4.14
C ILE A 283 8.79 -0.37 -4.76
N PRO A 284 8.59 -1.63 -5.24
CA PRO A 284 7.31 -2.06 -5.77
C PRO A 284 6.32 -2.30 -4.62
N ILE A 285 5.18 -1.61 -4.65
CA ILE A 285 4.09 -1.77 -3.68
C ILE A 285 2.89 -2.41 -4.37
N LEU A 286 2.47 -3.59 -3.91
CA LEU A 286 1.33 -4.31 -4.48
C LEU A 286 0.03 -3.51 -4.32
N LYS A 287 -0.75 -3.40 -5.40
CA LYS A 287 -2.10 -2.82 -5.36
C LYS A 287 -3.01 -3.68 -4.48
N PRO A 288 -3.82 -3.08 -3.58
CA PRO A 288 -4.68 -3.83 -2.68
C PRO A 288 -5.61 -4.80 -3.43
N GLY A 289 -5.64 -6.07 -3.00
CA GLY A 289 -6.54 -7.10 -3.54
C GLY A 289 -6.22 -7.56 -4.96
N LYS A 290 -5.02 -7.27 -5.47
CA LYS A 290 -4.54 -7.76 -6.77
C LYS A 290 -3.54 -8.91 -6.59
N ASP A 291 -3.40 -9.72 -7.62
CA ASP A 291 -2.48 -10.86 -7.64
C ASP A 291 -1.01 -10.41 -7.55
N ALA A 292 -0.26 -11.02 -6.65
CA ALA A 292 1.16 -10.75 -6.41
C ALA A 292 2.08 -11.35 -7.49
N THR A 293 1.60 -12.30 -8.29
CA THR A 293 2.43 -12.90 -9.34
C THR A 293 2.63 -11.97 -10.55
N ASN A 294 1.70 -11.04 -10.77
CA ASN A 294 1.72 -10.16 -11.94
C ASN A 294 2.43 -8.81 -11.64
N PRO A 295 3.56 -8.50 -12.31
CA PRO A 295 4.31 -7.25 -12.11
C PRO A 295 3.49 -5.97 -12.35
N LEU A 296 2.48 -6.00 -13.23
CA LEU A 296 1.63 -4.85 -13.53
C LEU A 296 0.72 -4.43 -12.36
N ASN A 297 0.57 -5.31 -11.37
CA ASN A 297 -0.18 -5.05 -10.16
C ASN A 297 0.62 -4.26 -9.11
N TYR A 298 1.89 -3.96 -9.35
CA TYR A 298 2.72 -3.17 -8.44
C TYR A 298 2.74 -1.69 -8.82
N ARG A 299 2.90 -0.82 -7.82
CA ARG A 299 3.21 0.60 -8.00
C ARG A 299 4.71 0.82 -7.76
N PRO A 300 5.46 1.39 -8.71
CA PRO A 300 6.88 1.69 -8.51
C PRO A 300 7.05 2.99 -7.72
N ILE A 301 7.30 2.91 -6.41
CA ILE A 301 7.55 4.12 -5.60
C ILE A 301 9.04 4.46 -5.64
N ALA A 302 9.39 5.65 -6.15
CA ALA A 302 10.76 6.13 -6.22
C ALA A 302 11.18 6.82 -4.90
N LEU A 303 12.20 6.26 -4.24
CA LEU A 303 12.88 6.87 -3.11
C LEU A 303 14.09 7.67 -3.60
N THR A 304 13.96 9.00 -3.59
CA THR A 304 15.05 9.96 -3.82
C THR A 304 15.60 10.50 -2.49
N CYS A 305 16.82 11.03 -2.52
CA CYS A 305 17.52 11.62 -1.38
C CYS A 305 16.67 12.67 -0.64
N CYS A 306 16.67 12.67 0.70
CA CYS A 306 15.84 13.59 1.48
C CYS A 306 16.27 15.06 1.32
N LEU A 307 17.57 15.33 1.17
CA LEU A 307 18.10 16.67 0.86
C LEU A 307 17.58 17.18 -0.49
N CYS A 308 17.61 16.34 -1.54
CA CYS A 308 17.01 16.65 -2.84
C CYS A 308 15.53 17.02 -2.69
N LYS A 309 14.75 16.21 -1.96
CA LYS A 309 13.31 16.47 -1.74
C LYS A 309 13.04 17.79 -1.01
N LEU A 310 13.95 18.26 -0.15
CA LEU A 310 13.81 19.56 0.50
C LEU A 310 13.98 20.69 -0.51
N LEU A 311 15.01 20.63 -1.36
CA LEU A 311 15.19 21.60 -2.43
C LEU A 311 14.02 21.58 -3.43
N GLU A 312 13.56 20.40 -3.83
CA GLU A 312 12.36 20.23 -4.66
C GLU A 312 11.16 20.97 -4.08
N ARG A 313 10.92 20.86 -2.76
CA ARG A 313 9.80 21.56 -2.09
C ARG A 313 9.96 23.07 -2.14
N LEU A 314 11.17 23.60 -1.94
CA LEU A 314 11.45 25.03 -2.02
C LEU A 314 11.16 25.57 -3.43
N VAL A 315 11.67 24.88 -4.45
CA VAL A 315 11.45 25.22 -5.86
C VAL A 315 9.97 25.10 -6.22
N ASN A 316 9.31 24.01 -5.82
CA ASN A 316 7.91 23.79 -6.12
C ASN A 316 7.01 24.87 -5.52
N ARG A 317 7.31 25.34 -4.31
CA ARG A 317 6.55 26.43 -3.67
C ARG A 317 6.61 27.73 -4.50
N ARG A 318 7.78 28.05 -5.06
CA ARG A 318 7.97 29.22 -5.94
C ARG A 318 7.26 29.04 -7.28
N LEU A 319 7.40 27.86 -7.89
CA LEU A 319 6.74 27.51 -9.15
C LEU A 319 5.21 27.59 -9.02
N VAL A 320 4.62 26.94 -8.01
CA VAL A 320 3.18 26.96 -7.79
C VAL A 320 2.68 28.38 -7.51
N HIS A 321 3.41 29.18 -6.74
CA HIS A 321 3.04 30.58 -6.53
C HIS A 321 2.95 31.35 -7.86
N TYR A 322 3.94 31.21 -8.74
CA TYR A 322 3.91 31.83 -10.07
C TYR A 322 2.73 31.34 -10.91
N LEU A 323 2.48 30.03 -10.95
CA LEU A 323 1.40 29.44 -11.76
C LEU A 323 0.01 29.92 -11.32
N GLU A 324 -0.21 30.03 -10.01
CA GLU A 324 -1.48 30.50 -9.44
C GLU A 324 -1.66 32.01 -9.63
N THR A 325 -0.62 32.82 -9.36
CA THR A 325 -0.70 34.29 -9.51
C THR A 325 -0.98 34.71 -10.96
N ASN A 326 -0.47 33.96 -11.94
CA ASN A 326 -0.70 34.23 -13.36
C ASN A 326 -1.91 33.47 -13.94
N ASN A 327 -2.70 32.77 -13.12
CA ASN A 327 -3.87 31.99 -13.55
C ASN A 327 -3.56 30.98 -14.69
N ILE A 328 -2.38 30.38 -14.68
CA ILE A 328 -1.95 29.42 -15.71
C ILE A 328 -2.71 28.09 -15.58
N ILE A 329 -2.98 27.65 -14.35
CA ILE A 329 -3.68 26.39 -14.09
C ILE A 329 -5.18 26.62 -14.26
N HIS A 330 -5.80 25.80 -15.11
CA HIS A 330 -7.21 25.89 -15.46
C HIS A 330 -8.10 25.81 -14.20
N PRO A 331 -9.20 26.61 -14.10
CA PRO A 331 -10.05 26.63 -12.92
C PRO A 331 -10.66 25.27 -12.53
N HIS A 332 -10.91 24.39 -13.52
CA HIS A 332 -11.48 23.04 -13.30
C HIS A 332 -10.43 21.95 -13.02
N GLN A 333 -9.17 22.30 -12.84
CA GLN A 333 -8.16 21.40 -12.27
C GLN A 333 -8.08 21.64 -10.76
N SER A 334 -8.42 20.62 -9.97
CA SER A 334 -8.46 20.71 -8.50
C SER A 334 -7.38 19.85 -7.81
N GLY A 335 -6.66 19.00 -8.55
CA GLY A 335 -5.64 18.10 -8.01
C GLY A 335 -4.41 18.81 -7.46
N PHE A 336 -3.99 18.47 -6.23
CA PHE A 336 -2.79 18.99 -5.54
C PHE A 336 -2.61 20.52 -5.54
N ARG A 337 -3.71 21.28 -5.66
CA ARG A 337 -3.71 22.75 -5.54
C ARG A 337 -4.05 23.19 -4.13
N LYS A 338 -3.56 24.38 -3.75
CA LYS A 338 -3.90 24.98 -2.46
C LYS A 338 -5.38 25.36 -2.46
N SER A 339 -6.08 25.09 -1.36
CA SER A 339 -7.51 25.41 -1.18
C SER A 339 -8.45 24.71 -2.17
N ARG A 340 -8.02 23.62 -2.81
CA ARG A 340 -8.85 22.73 -3.62
C ARG A 340 -8.78 21.31 -3.07
N CYS A 341 -9.83 20.53 -3.28
CA CYS A 341 -9.91 19.14 -2.83
C CYS A 341 -10.72 18.28 -3.79
N THR A 342 -10.76 16.96 -3.54
CA THR A 342 -11.57 16.03 -4.34
C THR A 342 -13.04 16.39 -4.35
N LEU A 343 -13.53 17.03 -3.28
CA LEU A 343 -14.93 17.42 -3.14
C LEU A 343 -15.35 18.44 -4.19
N ASP A 344 -14.46 19.31 -4.66
CA ASP A 344 -14.78 20.33 -5.68
C ASP A 344 -15.27 19.68 -6.98
N ASN A 345 -14.55 18.66 -7.45
CA ASN A 345 -14.92 17.93 -8.67
C ASN A 345 -16.18 17.08 -8.46
N LEU A 346 -16.31 16.46 -7.28
CA LEU A 346 -17.49 15.67 -6.92
C LEU A 346 -18.76 16.53 -6.88
N LEU A 347 -18.69 17.70 -6.24
CA LEU A 347 -19.80 18.66 -6.16
C LEU A 347 -20.14 19.26 -7.52
N SER A 348 -19.14 19.55 -8.35
CA SER A 348 -19.37 20.06 -9.71
C SER A 348 -20.16 19.04 -10.55
N LEU A 349 -19.71 17.79 -10.58
CA LEU A 349 -20.41 16.71 -11.27
C LEU A 349 -21.83 16.50 -10.71
N GLU A 350 -21.96 16.44 -9.39
CA GLU A 350 -23.25 16.24 -8.72
C GLU A 350 -24.24 17.37 -9.05
N THR A 351 -23.76 18.61 -9.03
CA THR A 351 -24.56 19.81 -9.35
C THR A 351 -25.04 19.76 -10.78
N ASP A 352 -24.16 19.45 -11.73
CA ASP A 352 -24.53 19.32 -13.15
C ASP A 352 -25.58 18.22 -13.37
N ILE A 353 -25.45 17.07 -12.69
CA ILE A 353 -26.43 15.97 -12.75
C ILE A 353 -27.78 16.43 -12.18
N ARG A 354 -27.78 17.09 -11.02
CA ARG A 354 -29.02 17.58 -10.39
C ARG A 354 -29.71 18.62 -11.26
N LEU A 355 -28.97 19.56 -11.84
CA LEU A 355 -29.51 20.56 -12.76
C LEU A 355 -30.10 19.92 -14.01
N ALA A 356 -29.43 18.91 -14.58
CA ALA A 356 -29.97 18.16 -15.71
C ALA A 356 -31.30 17.47 -15.34
N PHE A 357 -31.40 16.88 -14.15
CA PHE A 357 -32.66 16.27 -13.68
C PHE A 357 -33.79 17.29 -13.50
N LEU A 358 -33.50 18.45 -12.90
CA LEU A 358 -34.48 19.52 -12.71
C LEU A 358 -35.00 20.03 -14.06
N GLN A 359 -34.12 20.17 -15.05
CA GLN A 359 -34.47 20.61 -16.40
C GLN A 359 -35.05 19.50 -17.28
N LYS A 360 -35.23 18.27 -16.74
CA LYS A 360 -35.65 17.09 -17.52
C LYS A 360 -34.76 16.88 -18.76
N LYS A 361 -33.46 17.00 -18.61
CA LYS A 361 -32.45 16.77 -19.65
C LYS A 361 -31.69 15.46 -19.41
N HIS A 362 -30.97 15.03 -20.43
CA HIS A 362 -29.99 13.95 -20.33
C HIS A 362 -28.63 14.56 -19.99
N LEU A 363 -27.88 13.92 -19.10
CA LEU A 363 -26.46 14.21 -18.90
C LEU A 363 -25.68 12.93 -19.09
N VAL A 364 -24.66 12.97 -19.93
CA VAL A 364 -23.72 11.85 -20.12
C VAL A 364 -22.35 12.32 -19.67
N ALA A 365 -21.71 11.54 -18.79
CA ALA A 365 -20.35 11.78 -18.34
C ALA A 365 -19.45 10.61 -18.71
N ILE A 366 -18.27 10.90 -19.24
CA ILE A 366 -17.23 9.92 -19.58
C ILE A 366 -16.06 10.11 -18.64
N PHE A 367 -15.63 9.02 -18.01
CA PHE A 367 -14.51 8.97 -17.09
C PHE A 367 -13.35 8.25 -17.79
N PHE A 368 -12.20 8.91 -17.85
CA PHE A 368 -11.04 8.39 -18.56
C PHE A 368 -10.00 7.82 -17.60
N ASP A 369 -9.38 6.70 -17.98
CA ASP A 369 -8.22 6.12 -17.30
C ASP A 369 -6.95 6.41 -18.11
N ILE A 370 -6.01 7.16 -17.54
CA ILE A 370 -4.71 7.43 -18.17
C ILE A 370 -3.75 6.30 -17.82
N GLU A 371 -3.21 5.65 -18.84
CA GLU A 371 -2.27 4.55 -18.62
C GLU A 371 -0.89 5.07 -18.20
N LYS A 372 -0.43 4.66 -17.01
CA LYS A 372 0.91 4.96 -16.50
C LYS A 372 1.25 6.46 -16.60
N ALA A 373 0.33 7.29 -16.13
CA ALA A 373 0.35 8.75 -16.30
C ALA A 373 1.73 9.40 -15.99
N TYR A 374 2.32 9.07 -14.83
CA TYR A 374 3.61 9.59 -14.41
C TYR A 374 4.79 9.04 -15.25
N ASP A 375 4.76 7.78 -15.63
CA ASP A 375 5.86 7.13 -16.37
C ASP A 375 5.91 7.58 -17.84
N ARG A 376 4.78 8.01 -18.40
CA ARG A 376 4.65 8.45 -19.80
C ARG A 376 4.70 9.96 -20.01
N THR A 377 4.80 10.75 -18.94
CA THR A 377 4.79 12.21 -19.06
C THR A 377 5.97 12.70 -19.89
N TRP A 378 5.70 13.35 -21.02
CA TRP A 378 6.73 13.78 -21.96
C TRP A 378 7.57 14.94 -21.41
N ARG A 379 8.86 14.70 -21.20
CA ARG A 379 9.78 15.65 -20.52
C ARG A 379 10.04 16.91 -21.35
N HIS A 380 10.27 16.76 -22.65
CA HIS A 380 10.46 17.89 -23.55
C HIS A 380 9.20 18.75 -23.64
N GLY A 381 8.03 18.11 -23.63
CA GLY A 381 6.74 18.78 -23.56
C GLY A 381 6.61 19.68 -22.33
N ILE A 382 6.97 19.20 -21.14
CA ILE A 382 6.97 20.02 -19.91
C ILE A 382 7.86 21.26 -20.07
N LEU A 383 9.07 21.11 -20.59
CA LEU A 383 10.00 22.23 -20.76
C LEU A 383 9.50 23.25 -21.79
N SER A 384 8.87 22.77 -22.86
CA SER A 384 8.20 23.62 -23.86
C SER A 384 7.04 24.41 -23.24
N ASP A 385 6.20 23.77 -22.43
CA ASP A 385 5.07 24.42 -21.78
C ASP A 385 5.55 25.48 -20.77
N LEU A 386 6.58 25.19 -19.98
CA LEU A 386 7.21 26.19 -19.09
C LEU A 386 7.75 27.39 -19.87
N TYR A 387 8.33 27.15 -21.05
CA TYR A 387 8.79 28.23 -21.92
C TYR A 387 7.62 29.04 -22.50
N ALA A 388 6.53 28.38 -22.90
CA ALA A 388 5.33 29.05 -23.39
C ALA A 388 4.67 29.94 -22.32
N PHE A 389 4.75 29.56 -21.05
CA PHE A 389 4.26 30.36 -19.92
C PHE A 389 5.12 31.57 -19.57
N GLY A 390 6.23 31.81 -20.30
CA GLY A 390 7.11 32.94 -20.03
C GLY A 390 8.15 32.70 -18.93
N LEU A 391 8.28 31.47 -18.40
CA LEU A 391 9.32 31.16 -17.42
C LEU A 391 10.69 31.13 -18.12
N ARG A 392 11.64 31.92 -17.61
CA ARG A 392 13.03 32.03 -18.10
C ARG A 392 14.02 31.98 -16.93
N GLY A 393 15.30 31.80 -17.24
CA GLY A 393 16.38 31.77 -16.24
C GLY A 393 16.51 30.45 -15.48
N ASN A 394 16.87 30.53 -14.19
CA ASN A 394 17.31 29.36 -13.43
C ASN A 394 16.21 28.33 -13.15
N LEU A 395 14.94 28.72 -13.09
CA LEU A 395 13.84 27.79 -12.77
C LEU A 395 13.62 26.72 -13.86
N PRO A 396 13.42 27.07 -15.15
CA PRO A 396 13.38 26.07 -16.22
C PRO A 396 14.67 25.24 -16.34
N ILE A 397 15.84 25.85 -16.10
CA ILE A 397 17.14 25.15 -16.16
C ILE A 397 17.24 24.11 -15.04
N PHE A 398 16.82 24.46 -13.83
CA PHE A 398 16.74 23.53 -12.70
C PHE A 398 15.80 22.36 -13.02
N ILE A 399 14.61 22.63 -13.56
CA ILE A 399 13.63 21.58 -13.93
C ILE A 399 14.20 20.68 -15.03
N ARG A 400 14.86 21.25 -16.04
CA ARG A 400 15.55 20.48 -17.09
C ARG A 400 16.60 19.54 -16.50
N ASN A 401 17.45 20.05 -15.61
CA ASN A 401 18.48 19.23 -14.98
C ASN A 401 17.88 18.18 -14.04
N PHE A 402 16.82 18.52 -13.31
CA PHE A 402 16.07 17.59 -12.45
C PHE A 402 15.43 16.42 -13.22
N LEU A 403 14.98 16.64 -14.47
CA LEU A 403 14.37 15.61 -15.32
C LEU A 403 15.40 14.82 -16.13
N ARG A 404 16.59 15.36 -16.36
CA ARG A 404 17.63 14.77 -17.21
C ARG A 404 18.31 13.55 -16.53
N LEU A 405 18.68 12.55 -17.33
CA LEU A 405 19.58 11.43 -16.96
C LEU A 405 19.28 10.74 -15.61
N ARG A 406 18.01 10.47 -15.33
CA ARG A 406 17.58 9.75 -14.13
C ARG A 406 18.01 8.29 -14.19
N LYS A 407 18.63 7.80 -13.12
CA LYS A 407 18.99 6.40 -12.94
C LYS A 407 18.18 5.80 -11.81
N PHE A 408 17.70 4.58 -11.97
CA PHE A 408 17.01 3.87 -10.91
C PHE A 408 17.48 2.43 -10.76
N ARG A 409 17.27 1.88 -9.56
CA ARG A 409 17.42 0.45 -9.25
C ARG A 409 16.17 -0.02 -8.53
N VAL A 410 15.67 -1.20 -8.85
CA VAL A 410 14.51 -1.79 -8.17
C VAL A 410 15.01 -2.60 -6.98
N ARG A 411 14.40 -2.41 -5.82
CA ARG A 411 14.69 -3.17 -4.60
C ARG A 411 13.54 -4.12 -4.29
N VAL A 412 13.82 -5.41 -4.27
CA VAL A 412 12.89 -6.46 -3.82
C VAL A 412 13.51 -7.17 -2.62
N GLY A 413 12.94 -6.97 -1.43
CA GLY A 413 13.55 -7.46 -0.18
C GLY A 413 14.93 -6.83 0.07
N PHE A 414 15.98 -7.64 -0.03
CA PHE A 414 17.37 -7.24 0.19
C PHE A 414 18.18 -7.08 -1.10
N GLU A 415 17.65 -7.56 -2.22
CA GLU A 415 18.35 -7.52 -3.50
C GLU A 415 18.01 -6.27 -4.28
N PHE A 416 18.99 -5.80 -5.04
CA PHE A 416 18.86 -4.68 -5.95
C PHE A 416 19.06 -5.19 -7.37
N SER A 417 18.22 -4.72 -8.29
CA SER A 417 18.46 -4.90 -9.72
C SER A 417 19.72 -4.16 -10.19
N ASP A 418 20.05 -4.38 -11.44
CA ASP A 418 20.94 -3.50 -12.20
C ASP A 418 20.40 -2.08 -12.27
N SER A 419 21.28 -1.13 -12.60
CA SER A 419 20.93 0.27 -12.77
C SER A 419 20.39 0.50 -14.18
N TYR A 420 19.20 1.09 -14.26
CA TYR A 420 18.55 1.45 -15.51
C TYR A 420 18.42 2.97 -15.62
N ILE A 421 18.47 3.49 -16.85
CA ILE A 421 18.22 4.89 -17.15
C ILE A 421 16.73 5.04 -17.47
N GLN A 422 16.08 6.01 -16.85
CA GLN A 422 14.70 6.35 -17.15
C GLN A 422 14.66 7.34 -18.31
N GLU A 423 14.11 6.95 -19.45
CA GLU A 423 14.05 7.78 -20.67
C GLU A 423 12.93 8.82 -20.66
N GLU A 424 11.74 8.44 -20.20
CA GLU A 424 10.56 9.33 -20.13
C GLU A 424 9.88 9.29 -18.76
N GLY A 425 8.96 10.23 -18.55
CA GLY A 425 8.18 10.33 -17.32
C GLY A 425 8.87 11.11 -16.21
N VAL A 426 8.12 11.29 -15.13
CA VAL A 426 8.51 12.02 -13.93
C VAL A 426 8.53 11.08 -12.70
N PRO A 427 9.46 11.25 -11.75
CA PRO A 427 9.63 10.29 -10.65
C PRO A 427 8.44 10.25 -9.69
N GLN A 428 7.83 9.07 -9.53
CA GLN A 428 6.70 8.84 -8.63
C GLN A 428 7.14 8.90 -7.15
N GLY A 429 6.71 9.93 -6.43
CA GLY A 429 7.10 10.18 -5.03
C GLY A 429 7.90 11.47 -4.81
N SER A 430 8.22 12.19 -5.89
CA SER A 430 8.73 13.56 -5.84
C SER A 430 7.58 14.57 -5.77
N VAL A 431 7.74 15.62 -4.96
CA VAL A 431 6.73 16.69 -4.82
C VAL A 431 6.67 17.56 -6.08
N LEU A 432 7.83 17.87 -6.66
CA LEU A 432 7.92 18.68 -7.88
C LEU A 432 7.29 17.96 -9.07
N SER A 433 7.46 16.64 -9.16
CA SER A 433 6.93 15.81 -10.26
C SER A 433 5.41 15.89 -10.39
N VAL A 434 4.69 16.02 -9.26
CA VAL A 434 3.24 16.18 -9.26
C VAL A 434 2.82 17.50 -9.92
N SER A 435 3.50 18.59 -9.59
CA SER A 435 3.21 19.91 -10.18
C SER A 435 3.59 19.97 -11.65
N LEU A 436 4.70 19.34 -12.06
CA LEU A 436 5.09 19.22 -13.47
C LEU A 436 4.09 18.40 -14.28
N PHE A 437 3.57 17.32 -13.70
CA PHE A 437 2.50 16.54 -14.32
C PHE A 437 1.24 17.39 -14.52
N ILE A 438 0.81 18.13 -13.49
CA ILE A 438 -0.35 19.02 -13.56
C ILE A 438 -0.19 20.05 -14.67
N ILE A 439 0.97 20.69 -14.78
CA ILE A 439 1.30 21.63 -15.86
C ILE A 439 1.06 20.98 -17.22
N LYS A 440 1.57 19.75 -17.41
CA LYS A 440 1.53 19.08 -18.70
C LYS A 440 0.11 18.68 -19.10
N ILE A 441 -0.66 18.12 -18.17
CA ILE A 441 -2.03 17.67 -18.42
C ILE A 441 -3.00 18.85 -18.56
N ASN A 442 -2.72 20.01 -17.96
CA ASN A 442 -3.63 21.17 -17.87
C ASN A 442 -4.23 21.59 -19.23
N ASN A 443 -3.42 21.55 -20.28
CA ASN A 443 -3.81 22.03 -21.62
C ASN A 443 -4.91 21.18 -22.28
N ILE A 444 -5.21 19.99 -21.77
CA ILE A 444 -6.28 19.12 -22.29
C ILE A 444 -7.66 19.79 -22.19
N LEU A 445 -7.90 20.58 -21.15
CA LEU A 445 -9.20 21.20 -20.90
C LEU A 445 -9.50 22.31 -21.91
N HIS A 446 -8.47 22.93 -22.49
CA HIS A 446 -8.62 23.94 -23.55
C HIS A 446 -9.02 23.35 -24.91
N GLN A 447 -8.89 22.02 -25.10
CA GLN A 447 -9.25 21.36 -26.36
C GLN A 447 -10.75 21.02 -26.45
N LEU A 448 -11.47 21.15 -25.34
CA LEU A 448 -12.85 20.70 -25.26
C LEU A 448 -13.80 21.65 -26.02
N PRO A 449 -14.82 21.11 -26.71
CA PRO A 449 -15.88 21.93 -27.30
C PRO A 449 -16.65 22.74 -26.25
N SER A 450 -17.20 23.89 -26.63
CA SER A 450 -17.90 24.81 -25.71
C SER A 450 -19.11 24.19 -24.97
N PHE A 451 -19.73 23.16 -25.54
CA PHE A 451 -20.87 22.44 -24.95
C PHE A 451 -20.47 21.31 -24.00
N VAL A 452 -19.17 21.00 -23.90
CA VAL A 452 -18.63 19.91 -23.10
C VAL A 452 -17.85 20.50 -21.93
N LYS A 453 -18.23 20.13 -20.72
CA LYS A 453 -17.49 20.51 -19.51
C LYS A 453 -16.45 19.44 -19.21
N GLY A 454 -15.21 19.85 -18.98
CA GLY A 454 -14.15 18.96 -18.49
C GLY A 454 -13.70 19.35 -17.09
N HIS A 455 -13.42 18.36 -16.28
CA HIS A 455 -12.86 18.52 -14.95
C HIS A 455 -11.75 17.51 -14.73
N LEU A 456 -10.72 17.95 -14.04
CA LEU A 456 -9.51 17.17 -13.83
C LEU A 456 -9.15 17.15 -12.36
N TYR A 457 -8.81 15.97 -11.85
CA TYR A 457 -8.18 15.80 -10.55
C TYR A 457 -6.90 15.01 -10.77
N VAL A 458 -5.80 15.71 -11.03
CA VAL A 458 -4.52 15.06 -11.37
C VAL A 458 -4.68 14.24 -12.66
N ASP A 459 -4.65 12.91 -12.58
CA ASP A 459 -4.84 11.96 -13.68
C ASP A 459 -6.31 11.57 -13.91
N ASP A 460 -7.19 11.79 -12.93
CA ASP A 460 -8.62 11.51 -13.04
C ASP A 460 -9.33 12.60 -13.86
N LEU A 461 -9.51 12.36 -15.16
CA LEU A 461 -10.26 13.21 -16.09
C LEU A 461 -11.69 12.70 -16.27
N TYR A 462 -12.66 13.60 -16.20
CA TYR A 462 -13.98 13.35 -16.78
C TYR A 462 -14.46 14.51 -17.63
N ILE A 463 -15.26 14.18 -18.64
CA ILE A 463 -16.01 15.16 -19.41
C ILE A 463 -17.50 14.88 -19.31
N SER A 464 -18.32 15.91 -19.38
CA SER A 464 -19.78 15.79 -19.35
C SER A 464 -20.44 16.72 -20.35
N CYS A 465 -21.57 16.28 -20.90
CA CYS A 465 -22.42 17.07 -21.77
C CYS A 465 -23.89 16.87 -21.39
N THR A 466 -24.65 17.96 -21.45
CA THR A 466 -26.08 17.99 -21.09
C THR A 466 -26.91 18.44 -22.28
N GLY A 467 -28.01 17.74 -22.57
CA GLY A 467 -28.83 18.02 -23.74
C GLY A 467 -30.23 17.42 -23.68
N ASN A 468 -31.10 17.86 -24.59
CA ASN A 468 -32.47 17.35 -24.71
C ASN A 468 -32.54 16.03 -25.48
N HIS A 469 -31.66 15.88 -26.48
CA HIS A 469 -31.59 14.73 -27.39
C HIS A 469 -30.26 14.03 -27.24
N ILE A 470 -30.28 12.69 -27.23
CA ILE A 470 -29.06 11.90 -27.05
C ILE A 470 -28.10 12.03 -28.24
N SER A 471 -28.62 12.13 -29.47
CA SER A 471 -27.81 12.27 -30.69
C SER A 471 -26.94 13.53 -30.68
N PHE A 472 -27.44 14.64 -30.11
CA PHE A 472 -26.66 15.86 -29.93
C PHE A 472 -25.52 15.64 -28.92
N ILE A 473 -25.82 15.01 -27.79
CA ILE A 473 -24.84 14.72 -26.74
C ILE A 473 -23.75 13.79 -27.28
N GLU A 474 -24.14 12.77 -28.03
CA GLU A 474 -23.24 11.81 -28.67
C GLU A 474 -22.29 12.51 -29.63
N GLN A 475 -22.77 13.34 -30.56
CA GLN A 475 -21.92 14.11 -31.47
C GLN A 475 -20.92 15.01 -30.72
N GLN A 476 -21.38 15.73 -29.69
CA GLN A 476 -20.52 16.65 -28.94
C GLN A 476 -19.45 15.89 -28.14
N LEU A 477 -19.83 14.78 -27.48
CA LEU A 477 -18.89 13.96 -26.74
C LEU A 477 -17.93 13.21 -27.67
N GLN A 478 -18.39 12.70 -28.81
CA GLN A 478 -17.53 12.05 -29.80
C GLN A 478 -16.47 13.03 -30.34
N THR A 479 -16.88 14.26 -30.65
CA THR A 479 -15.96 15.33 -31.05
C THR A 479 -14.95 15.64 -29.94
N ALA A 480 -15.39 15.70 -28.68
CA ALA A 480 -14.51 15.93 -27.54
C ALA A 480 -13.51 14.79 -27.34
N VAL A 481 -13.94 13.53 -27.43
CA VAL A 481 -13.09 12.34 -27.33
C VAL A 481 -12.03 12.35 -28.44
N GLN A 482 -12.41 12.65 -29.68
CA GLN A 482 -11.46 12.76 -30.79
C GLN A 482 -10.42 13.87 -30.58
N LYS A 483 -10.83 15.04 -30.08
CA LYS A 483 -9.90 16.14 -29.75
C LYS A 483 -8.97 15.78 -28.60
N ILE A 484 -9.49 15.14 -27.55
CA ILE A 484 -8.67 14.61 -26.44
C ILE A 484 -7.66 13.61 -26.98
N LYS A 485 -8.07 12.71 -27.87
CA LYS A 485 -7.20 11.70 -28.45
C LYS A 485 -6.07 12.31 -29.26
N HIS A 486 -6.41 13.20 -30.19
CA HIS A 486 -5.42 13.91 -31.00
C HIS A 486 -4.42 14.70 -30.12
N TRP A 487 -4.92 15.39 -29.10
CA TRP A 487 -4.08 16.08 -28.14
C TRP A 487 -3.19 15.10 -27.34
N SER A 488 -3.72 13.94 -26.96
CA SER A 488 -2.98 12.93 -26.20
C SER A 488 -1.83 12.34 -27.01
N ASP A 489 -2.03 12.08 -28.30
CA ASP A 489 -1.01 11.57 -29.20
C ASP A 489 0.13 12.57 -29.40
N PHE A 490 -0.22 13.85 -29.54
CA PHE A 490 0.79 14.92 -29.64
C PHE A 490 1.58 15.11 -28.33
N ASN A 491 0.95 14.91 -27.16
CA ASN A 491 1.56 15.18 -25.85
C ASN A 491 2.15 13.93 -25.16
N GLY A 492 2.05 12.74 -25.78
CA GLY A 492 2.58 11.49 -25.24
C GLY A 492 1.71 10.83 -24.16
N PHE A 493 0.43 11.19 -24.04
CA PHE A 493 -0.51 10.52 -23.13
C PHE A 493 -1.27 9.41 -23.85
N ASN A 494 -1.60 8.35 -23.13
CA ASN A 494 -2.41 7.26 -23.66
C ASN A 494 -3.58 6.97 -22.72
N PHE A 495 -4.78 6.95 -23.30
CA PHE A 495 -6.04 6.70 -22.60
C PHE A 495 -6.48 5.25 -22.83
N SER A 496 -6.84 4.55 -21.75
CA SER A 496 -7.27 3.16 -21.85
C SER A 496 -8.76 3.10 -22.20
N ALA A 497 -9.09 2.81 -23.46
CA ALA A 497 -10.49 2.64 -23.87
C ALA A 497 -11.23 1.55 -23.09
N SER A 498 -10.53 0.46 -22.74
CA SER A 498 -11.10 -0.66 -21.98
C SER A 498 -11.40 -0.36 -20.51
N LYS A 499 -10.74 0.65 -19.93
CA LYS A 499 -10.94 1.02 -18.51
C LYS A 499 -11.69 2.33 -18.35
N SER A 500 -11.79 3.10 -19.43
CA SER A 500 -12.65 4.27 -19.50
C SER A 500 -14.10 3.81 -19.55
N SER A 501 -14.97 4.52 -18.85
CA SER A 501 -16.38 4.15 -18.72
C SER A 501 -17.24 5.42 -18.76
N GLY A 502 -18.42 5.33 -19.35
CA GLY A 502 -19.41 6.39 -19.32
C GLY A 502 -20.58 6.08 -18.38
N VAL A 503 -21.30 7.11 -17.96
CA VAL A 503 -22.60 6.96 -17.29
C VAL A 503 -23.58 7.96 -17.88
N HIS A 504 -24.74 7.45 -18.27
CA HIS A 504 -25.86 8.27 -18.72
C HIS A 504 -26.82 8.54 -17.56
N PHE A 505 -26.74 9.73 -16.97
CA PHE A 505 -27.63 10.20 -15.93
C PHE A 505 -28.92 10.75 -16.52
N CYS A 506 -30.05 10.10 -16.22
CA CYS A 506 -31.37 10.56 -16.67
C CYS A 506 -32.50 10.04 -15.76
N ARG A 507 -33.55 10.85 -15.58
CA ARG A 507 -34.81 10.50 -14.88
C ARG A 507 -36.04 10.51 -15.79
N LYS A 508 -35.89 10.73 -17.09
CA LYS A 508 -37.00 10.63 -18.04
C LYS A 508 -37.57 9.20 -18.07
N ARG A 509 -38.88 9.11 -18.22
CA ARG A 509 -39.61 7.86 -18.46
C ARG A 509 -39.67 7.63 -19.97
N GLY A 510 -39.56 6.38 -20.40
CA GLY A 510 -39.50 5.98 -21.82
C GLY A 510 -38.17 5.31 -22.18
N LEU A 511 -38.16 4.62 -23.32
CA LEU A 511 -36.95 4.05 -23.91
C LEU A 511 -36.15 5.16 -24.59
N HIS A 512 -34.92 5.36 -24.12
CA HIS A 512 -33.91 6.16 -24.80
C HIS A 512 -32.65 5.30 -24.87
N LEU A 513 -32.06 5.21 -26.06
CA LEU A 513 -30.81 4.49 -26.25
C LEU A 513 -29.68 5.25 -25.56
N ASP A 514 -28.71 4.50 -25.04
CA ASP A 514 -27.48 5.07 -24.52
C ASP A 514 -26.56 5.43 -25.72
N PRO A 515 -25.71 6.45 -25.59
CA PRO A 515 -24.90 6.93 -26.70
C PRO A 515 -23.77 5.95 -27.02
N GLU A 516 -23.46 5.80 -28.30
CA GLU A 516 -22.34 4.98 -28.77
C GLU A 516 -21.13 5.89 -29.02
N ILE A 517 -20.15 5.82 -28.11
CA ILE A 517 -18.98 6.70 -28.15
C ILE A 517 -17.74 5.85 -28.37
N GLU A 518 -17.02 6.13 -29.44
CA GLU A 518 -15.88 5.34 -29.90
C GLU A 518 -14.54 6.02 -29.58
N MET A 519 -13.60 5.25 -29.04
CA MET A 519 -12.20 5.63 -28.86
C MET A 519 -11.31 4.46 -29.30
N ASP A 520 -10.41 4.71 -30.26
CA ASP A 520 -9.47 3.70 -30.81
C ASP A 520 -10.13 2.43 -31.36
N GLY A 521 -11.20 2.54 -32.15
CA GLY A 521 -11.88 1.36 -32.70
C GLY A 521 -12.74 0.62 -31.67
N ARG A 522 -12.90 1.17 -30.46
CA ARG A 522 -13.62 0.52 -29.34
C ARG A 522 -14.69 1.44 -28.76
N ILE A 523 -15.87 0.87 -28.53
CA ILE A 523 -16.97 1.58 -27.88
C ILE A 523 -16.72 1.65 -26.37
N ILE A 524 -16.72 2.87 -25.82
CA ILE A 524 -16.68 3.13 -24.38
C ILE A 524 -17.99 2.64 -23.78
N GLN A 525 -17.89 1.73 -22.81
CA GLN A 525 -19.08 1.13 -22.19
C GLN A 525 -19.81 2.15 -21.32
N ILE A 526 -21.13 2.25 -21.51
CA ILE A 526 -22.01 3.03 -20.64
C ILE A 526 -22.50 2.13 -19.50
N GLU A 527 -22.01 2.40 -18.29
CA GLU A 527 -22.34 1.64 -17.10
C GLU A 527 -23.50 2.27 -16.30
N ASN A 528 -24.17 1.45 -15.50
CA ASN A 528 -25.22 1.92 -14.59
C ASN A 528 -24.68 2.67 -13.37
N GLN A 529 -23.39 2.46 -13.05
CA GLN A 529 -22.72 3.08 -11.93
C GLN A 529 -21.24 3.27 -12.24
N VAL A 530 -20.61 4.29 -11.66
CA VAL A 530 -19.18 4.55 -11.82
C VAL A 530 -18.55 4.93 -10.49
N ARG A 531 -17.31 4.52 -10.28
CA ARG A 531 -16.51 4.95 -9.13
C ARG A 531 -15.64 6.14 -9.53
N PHE A 532 -15.93 7.32 -8.97
CA PHE A 532 -15.16 8.54 -9.22
C PHE A 532 -14.70 9.16 -7.89
N LEU A 533 -13.39 9.43 -7.76
CA LEU A 533 -12.74 9.98 -6.56
C LEU A 533 -13.15 9.31 -5.23
N GLY A 534 -13.44 8.00 -5.28
CA GLY A 534 -13.81 7.19 -4.12
C GLY A 534 -15.31 7.05 -3.84
N ILE A 535 -16.17 7.80 -4.55
CA ILE A 535 -17.64 7.72 -4.44
C ILE A 535 -18.21 6.91 -5.61
N LEU A 536 -19.30 6.17 -5.35
CA LEU A 536 -20.03 5.44 -6.40
C LEU A 536 -21.26 6.25 -6.79
N PHE A 537 -21.30 6.70 -8.04
CA PHE A 537 -22.44 7.39 -8.64
C PHE A 537 -23.27 6.38 -9.42
N ASP A 538 -24.57 6.32 -9.16
CA ASP A 538 -25.53 5.55 -9.97
C ASP A 538 -26.29 6.46 -10.93
N ARG A 539 -26.80 5.90 -12.03
CA ARG A 539 -27.59 6.60 -13.07
C ARG A 539 -28.69 7.52 -12.53
N LYS A 540 -29.29 7.22 -11.38
CA LYS A 540 -30.40 7.99 -10.78
C LYS A 540 -29.96 8.90 -9.63
N LEU A 541 -28.66 8.90 -9.29
CA LEU A 541 -28.06 9.63 -8.18
C LEU A 541 -28.73 9.32 -6.83
N THR A 542 -29.01 8.04 -6.58
CA THR A 542 -29.60 7.54 -5.32
C THR A 542 -28.54 7.21 -4.26
N PHE A 543 -27.29 7.00 -4.67
CA PHE A 543 -26.15 6.58 -3.85
C PHE A 543 -26.37 5.25 -3.10
N LEU A 544 -27.38 4.46 -3.46
CA LEU A 544 -27.73 3.23 -2.74
C LEU A 544 -26.60 2.20 -2.80
N SER A 545 -25.97 2.02 -3.95
CA SER A 545 -24.82 1.11 -4.12
C SER A 545 -23.63 1.54 -3.28
N HIS A 546 -23.36 2.85 -3.22
CA HIS A 546 -22.33 3.43 -2.36
C HIS A 546 -22.59 3.13 -0.88
N VAL A 547 -23.79 3.42 -0.38
CA VAL A 547 -24.18 3.19 1.01
C VAL A 547 -24.09 1.70 1.38
N LYS A 548 -24.53 0.79 0.49
CA LYS A 548 -24.41 -0.66 0.70
C LYS A 548 -22.94 -1.09 0.80
N CYS A 549 -22.07 -0.58 -0.06
CA CYS A 549 -20.63 -0.86 -0.03
C CYS A 549 -19.97 -0.34 1.26
N LEU A 550 -20.29 0.90 1.64
CA LEU A 550 -19.81 1.53 2.87
C LEU A 550 -20.26 0.73 4.11
N ARG A 551 -21.54 0.36 4.16
CA ARG A 551 -22.11 -0.46 5.24
C ARG A 551 -21.33 -1.77 5.41
N LYS A 552 -21.13 -2.54 4.33
CA LYS A 552 -20.34 -3.80 4.38
C LYS A 552 -18.92 -3.57 4.92
N ARG A 553 -18.28 -2.47 4.54
CA ARG A 553 -16.94 -2.12 5.03
C ARG A 553 -16.96 -1.76 6.52
N CYS A 554 -17.94 -0.96 6.95
CA CYS A 554 -18.11 -0.58 8.35
C CYS A 554 -18.50 -1.77 9.23
N GLU A 555 -19.34 -2.69 8.74
CA GLU A 555 -19.71 -3.91 9.45
C GLU A 555 -18.48 -4.77 9.77
N ARG A 556 -17.53 -4.91 8.85
CA ARG A 556 -16.26 -5.62 9.11
C ARG A 556 -15.46 -4.97 10.25
N ALA A 557 -15.29 -3.65 10.20
CA ALA A 557 -14.58 -2.92 11.24
C ALA A 557 -15.31 -2.97 12.59
N LEU A 558 -16.65 -2.83 12.58
CA LEU A 558 -17.49 -2.96 13.76
C LEU A 558 -17.44 -4.36 14.35
N ASN A 559 -17.41 -5.42 13.52
CA ASN A 559 -17.27 -6.79 13.99
C ASN A 559 -15.92 -7.00 14.69
N ILE A 560 -14.84 -6.44 14.15
CA ILE A 560 -13.53 -6.44 14.82
C ILE A 560 -13.62 -5.70 16.16
N LEU A 561 -14.22 -4.51 16.20
CA LEU A 561 -14.38 -3.76 17.44
C LEU A 561 -15.26 -4.49 18.46
N LYS A 562 -16.33 -5.16 18.03
CA LYS A 562 -17.20 -6.00 18.87
C LYS A 562 -16.42 -7.18 19.46
N VAL A 563 -15.58 -7.84 18.66
CA VAL A 563 -14.71 -8.94 19.13
C VAL A 563 -13.70 -8.44 20.15
N LEU A 564 -13.12 -7.25 19.94
CA LEU A 564 -12.16 -6.65 20.87
C LEU A 564 -12.80 -6.07 22.14
N SER A 565 -14.05 -5.62 22.06
CA SER A 565 -14.76 -5.00 23.19
C SER A 565 -15.47 -6.01 24.09
N ASN A 566 -15.86 -7.18 23.57
CA ASN A 566 -16.49 -8.24 24.35
C ASN A 566 -15.48 -9.00 25.22
N THR A 567 -15.77 -9.11 26.51
CA THR A 567 -14.92 -9.78 27.50
C THR A 567 -15.25 -11.27 27.69
N SER A 568 -16.37 -11.73 27.14
CA SER A 568 -16.97 -13.03 27.46
C SER A 568 -17.01 -14.04 26.30
N TRP A 569 -17.12 -13.63 25.02
CA TRP A 569 -17.35 -14.57 23.90
C TRP A 569 -16.69 -14.15 22.56
N GLY A 570 -16.36 -15.13 21.70
CA GLY A 570 -15.60 -15.01 20.44
C GLY A 570 -16.42 -14.68 19.17
N ALA A 571 -15.76 -14.67 18.01
CA ALA A 571 -16.19 -14.03 16.75
C ALA A 571 -17.31 -14.74 15.94
N ASP A 572 -17.85 -15.87 16.42
CA ASP A 572 -18.55 -16.84 15.57
C ASP A 572 -20.09 -16.77 15.59
N ARG A 573 -20.70 -15.60 15.83
CA ARG A 573 -22.16 -15.48 15.70
C ARG A 573 -22.57 -14.55 14.57
N LEU A 574 -23.17 -15.14 13.54
CA LEU A 574 -24.07 -14.46 12.62
C LEU A 574 -25.33 -14.08 13.41
N SER A 575 -25.64 -12.78 13.47
CA SER A 575 -26.92 -12.27 13.95
C SER A 575 -27.97 -12.33 12.87
#